data_AF-A0A7S2NBG6-F1
#
_entry.id   AF-A0A7S2NBG6-F1
#
_cell.length_a   1.000
_cell.length_b   1.000
_cell.length_c   1.000
_cell.angle_alpha   90.00
_cell.angle_beta   90.00
_cell.angle_gamma   90.00
#
_symmetry.space_group_name_H-M   'P 1'
#
loop_
_entity.id
_entity.type
_entity.pdbx_description
1 polymer ?
#
loop_
_entity_poly.entity_id
_entity_poly.type
_entity_poly.pdbx_seq_one_letter_code
_entity_poly.pdbx_strand_id
1 'polypeptide(L)'
;RLGQKTLMAQLEAALTGGLPFVIENLGLSYDAVLAPVIGRQVMRRGRATFVKLGDKEVDYESSFKLYLQTKLSNPHYPPEVQAETTLVNFMVTEDGLEDQLL
;
A
#
# COMPACT_ATOMS: atom_id res chain seq x y z
N ARG A 1 -5.96 -9.25 -3.13
CA ARG A 1 -6.91 -8.21 -3.66
C ARG A 1 -7.81 -7.72 -2.53
N LEU A 2 -8.21 -6.44 -2.51
CA LEU A 2 -9.22 -5.96 -1.53
C LEU A 2 -10.47 -6.84 -1.61
N GLY A 3 -10.95 -7.33 -0.47
CA GLY A 3 -12.11 -8.24 -0.36
C GLY A 3 -11.78 -9.73 -0.23
N GLN A 4 -10.52 -10.16 -0.35
CA GLN A 4 -10.14 -11.53 0.00
C GLN A 4 -10.06 -11.69 1.51
N LYS A 5 -10.75 -12.71 2.06
CA LYS A 5 -10.69 -13.05 3.50
C LYS A 5 -9.27 -13.27 4.02
N THR A 6 -8.34 -13.63 3.14
CA THR A 6 -6.93 -13.90 3.46
C THR A 6 -6.03 -12.66 3.41
N LEU A 7 -6.51 -11.51 2.91
CA LEU A 7 -5.69 -10.32 2.71
C LEU A 7 -5.03 -9.86 4.02
N MET A 8 -5.80 -9.79 5.11
CA MET A 8 -5.31 -9.31 6.40
C MET A 8 -4.27 -10.26 6.99
N ALA A 9 -4.49 -11.57 6.90
CA ALA A 9 -3.53 -12.57 7.37
C ALA A 9 -2.23 -12.55 6.55
N GLN A 10 -2.32 -12.36 5.23
CA GLN A 10 -1.15 -12.25 4.36
C GLN A 10 -0.37 -10.94 4.59
N LEU A 11 -1.08 -9.84 4.83
CA LEU A 11 -0.48 -8.56 5.17
C LEU A 11 0.22 -8.62 6.53
N GLU A 12 -0.41 -9.23 7.53
CA GLU A 12 0.17 -9.49 8.86
C GLU A 12 1.49 -10.28 8.72
N ALA A 13 1.49 -11.37 7.96
CA ALA A 13 2.69 -12.15 7.71
C ALA A 13 3.79 -11.37 6.95
N ALA A 14 3.42 -10.53 5.98
CA ALA A 14 4.37 -9.71 5.23
C ALA A 14 4.98 -8.61 6.09
N LEU A 15 4.20 -7.99 6.99
CA LEU A 15 4.65 -6.97 7.94
C LEU A 15 5.71 -7.51 8.89
N THR A 16 5.42 -8.67 9.51
CA THR A 16 6.36 -9.34 10.42
C THR A 16 7.58 -9.91 9.67
N GLY A 17 7.37 -10.43 8.46
CA GLY A 17 8.42 -11.01 7.63
C GLY A 17 9.27 -9.98 6.87
N GLY A 18 8.92 -8.70 6.92
CA GLY A 18 9.64 -7.65 6.21
C GLY A 18 9.60 -7.79 4.68
N LEU A 19 8.58 -8.48 4.15
CA LEU A 19 8.45 -8.79 2.73
C LEU A 19 7.69 -7.69 1.98
N PRO A 20 8.04 -7.40 0.71
CA PRO A 20 7.25 -6.48 -0.09
C PRO A 20 5.85 -7.05 -0.33
N PHE A 21 4.84 -6.18 -0.22
CA PHE A 21 3.43 -6.55 -0.41
C PHE A 21 2.77 -5.60 -1.40
N VAL A 22 1.97 -6.16 -2.31
CA VAL A 22 1.25 -5.39 -3.34
C VAL A 22 -0.24 -5.55 -3.17
N ILE A 23 -0.95 -4.43 -3.11
CA ILE A 23 -2.42 -4.38 -3.16
C ILE A 23 -2.83 -3.91 -4.55
N GLU A 24 -3.32 -4.85 -5.35
CA GLU A 24 -3.81 -4.59 -6.71
C GLU A 24 -5.28 -4.15 -6.74
N ASN A 25 -5.63 -3.43 -7.80
CA ASN A 25 -6.98 -2.95 -8.10
C ASN A 25 -7.55 -2.10 -6.96
N LEU A 26 -6.75 -1.20 -6.42
CA LEU A 26 -7.23 -0.20 -5.48
C LEU A 26 -8.30 0.68 -6.17
N GLY A 27 -9.46 0.80 -5.53
CA GLY A 27 -10.50 1.74 -5.92
C GLY A 27 -10.15 3.17 -5.51
N LEU A 28 -11.15 4.07 -5.50
CA LEU A 28 -10.96 5.45 -5.03
C LEU A 28 -10.84 5.56 -3.50
N SER A 29 -11.22 4.51 -2.78
CA SER A 29 -11.14 4.41 -1.32
C SER A 29 -10.61 3.04 -0.90
N TYR A 30 -10.07 2.98 0.31
CA TYR A 30 -9.64 1.76 0.98
C TYR A 30 -10.28 1.66 2.37
N ASP A 31 -10.25 0.45 2.91
CA ASP A 31 -10.74 0.19 4.27
C ASP A 31 -9.88 0.93 5.30
N ALA A 32 -10.52 1.66 6.22
CA ALA A 32 -9.86 2.39 7.31
C ALA A 32 -8.92 1.50 8.14
N VAL A 33 -9.15 0.19 8.18
CA VAL A 33 -8.26 -0.81 8.80
C VAL A 33 -6.84 -0.79 8.22
N LEU A 34 -6.69 -0.40 6.95
CA LEU A 34 -5.39 -0.31 6.26
C LEU A 34 -4.69 1.04 6.45
N ALA A 35 -5.40 2.07 6.94
CA ALA A 35 -4.86 3.43 7.05
C ALA A 35 -3.56 3.50 7.87
N PRO A 36 -3.42 2.83 9.04
CA PRO A 36 -2.18 2.90 9.80
C PRO A 36 -0.98 2.29 9.07
N VAL A 37 -1.22 1.28 8.23
CA VAL A 37 -0.16 0.63 7.43
C VAL A 37 0.23 1.51 6.24
N ILE A 38 -0.75 2.09 5.55
CA ILE A 38 -0.54 2.98 4.40
C ILE A 38 0.21 4.25 4.84
N GLY A 39 -0.28 4.91 5.90
CA GLY A 39 0.36 6.09 6.49
C GLY A 39 1.62 5.80 7.30
N ARG A 40 2.10 4.54 7.33
CA ARG A 40 3.28 4.09 8.09
C ARG A 40 3.28 4.59 9.55
N GLN A 41 2.15 4.46 10.23
CA GLN A 41 1.96 4.84 11.63
C GLN A 41 2.63 3.82 12.57
N VAL A 42 3.96 3.69 12.45
CA VAL A 42 4.77 2.76 13.23
C VAL A 42 4.98 3.30 14.63
N MET A 43 4.62 2.50 15.61
CA MET A 43 4.82 2.76 17.03
C MET A 43 6.00 1.96 17.55
N ARG A 44 6.67 2.46 18.59
CA ARG A 44 7.84 1.82 19.19
C ARG A 44 7.59 1.55 20.67
N ARG A 45 7.81 0.31 21.10
CA ARG A 45 7.74 -0.11 22.51
C ARG A 45 9.06 -0.78 22.86
N GLY A 46 9.95 -0.01 23.49
CA GLY A 46 11.33 -0.44 23.75
C GLY A 46 12.15 -0.57 22.46
N ARG A 47 12.61 -1.79 22.17
CA ARG A 47 13.37 -2.11 20.94
C ARG A 47 12.48 -2.59 19.79
N ALA A 48 11.26 -3.02 20.06
CA ALA A 48 10.33 -3.52 19.06
C ALA A 48 9.52 -2.38 18.42
N THR A 49 9.24 -2.51 17.13
CA THR A 49 8.34 -1.66 16.35
C THR A 49 7.10 -2.43 15.95
N PHE A 50 5.95 -1.77 15.99
CA PHE A 50 4.66 -2.38 15.66
C PHE A 50 3.77 -1.37 14.93
N VAL A 51 2.81 -1.87 14.18
CA VAL A 51 1.77 -1.07 13.51
C VAL A 51 0.40 -1.64 13.86
N LYS A 52 -0.61 -0.77 13.90
CA LYS A 52 -1.99 -1.20 14.16
C LYS A 52 -2.62 -1.71 12.87
N LEU A 53 -3.16 -2.92 12.89
CA LEU A 53 -3.94 -3.49 11.79
C LEU A 53 -5.30 -3.92 12.34
N GLY A 54 -6.31 -3.06 12.14
CA GLY A 54 -7.62 -3.23 12.77
C GLY A 54 -7.52 -3.11 14.28
N ASP A 55 -7.93 -4.15 15.00
CA ASP A 55 -7.83 -4.20 16.47
C ASP A 55 -6.53 -4.86 16.98
N LYS A 56 -5.63 -5.27 16.08
CA LYS A 56 -4.37 -5.93 16.45
C LYS A 56 -3.18 -4.99 16.38
N GLU A 57 -2.21 -5.18 17.27
CA GLU A 57 -0.84 -4.71 17.11
C GLU A 57 -0.04 -5.81 16.38
N VAL A 58 0.60 -5.47 15.27
CA VAL A 58 1.41 -6.39 14.47
C VAL A 58 2.86 -5.91 14.45
N ASP A 59 3.80 -6.83 14.67
CA ASP A 59 5.24 -6.51 14.58
C ASP A 59 5.57 -5.95 13.19
N TYR A 60 6.30 -4.83 13.18
CA TYR A 60 6.66 -4.10 11.98
C TYR A 60 8.15 -4.25 11.72
N GLU A 61 8.50 -4.87 10.59
CA GLU A 61 9.88 -4.98 10.16
C GLU A 61 10.28 -3.88 9.17
N SER A 62 11.46 -3.31 9.36
CA SER A 62 11.93 -2.10 8.67
C SER A 62 12.15 -2.29 7.16
N SER A 63 12.36 -3.53 6.72
CA SER A 63 12.51 -3.88 5.30
C SER A 63 11.20 -3.92 4.54
N PHE A 64 10.05 -3.93 5.23
CA PHE A 64 8.73 -3.99 4.63
C PHE A 64 8.47 -2.84 3.65
N LYS A 65 7.88 -3.17 2.49
CA LYS A 65 7.45 -2.21 1.48
C LYS A 65 6.01 -2.53 1.06
N LEU A 66 5.13 -1.54 1.11
CA LEU A 66 3.78 -1.64 0.58
C LEU A 66 3.69 -0.89 -0.74
N TYR A 67 3.15 -1.56 -1.76
CA TYR A 67 2.81 -0.96 -3.04
C TYR A 67 1.30 -1.02 -3.25
N LEU A 68 0.73 0.11 -3.64
CA LEU A 68 -0.68 0.25 -3.97
C LEU A 68 -0.80 0.45 -5.48
N GLN A 69 -1.60 -0.38 -6.14
CA GLN A 69 -1.74 -0.35 -7.59
C GLN A 69 -3.22 -0.16 -7.96
N THR A 70 -3.47 0.77 -8.88
CA THR A 70 -4.80 0.98 -9.48
C THR A 70 -4.73 0.94 -11.00
N LYS A 71 -5.81 0.48 -11.63
CA LYS A 71 -6.01 0.49 -13.08
C LYS A 71 -6.94 1.61 -13.53
N LEU A 72 -7.44 2.42 -12.60
CA LEU A 72 -8.34 3.51 -12.92
C LEU A 72 -7.58 4.56 -13.73
N SER A 73 -8.15 4.95 -14.87
CA SER A 73 -7.66 6.08 -15.65
C SER A 73 -7.97 7.37 -14.88
N ASN A 74 -6.95 8.19 -14.61
CA ASN A 74 -7.06 9.47 -13.91
C ASN A 74 -7.81 9.41 -12.55
N PRO A 75 -7.32 8.61 -11.58
CA PRO A 75 -7.99 8.47 -10.29
C PRO A 75 -7.84 9.74 -9.45
N HIS A 76 -8.96 10.29 -9.01
CA HIS A 76 -8.97 11.41 -8.07
C HIS A 76 -8.99 10.89 -6.64
N TYR A 77 -7.79 10.66 -6.09
CA TYR A 77 -7.64 10.29 -4.69
C TYR A 77 -7.82 11.50 -3.76
N PRO A 78 -8.39 11.31 -2.57
CA PRO A 78 -8.44 12.35 -1.55
C PRO A 78 -7.03 12.86 -1.20
N PRO A 79 -6.88 14.16 -0.84
CA PRO A 79 -5.59 14.75 -0.48
C PRO A 79 -4.85 14.00 0.62
N GLU A 80 -5.58 13.37 1.55
CA GLU A 80 -5.01 12.59 2.65
C GLU A 80 -4.20 11.40 2.11
N VAL A 81 -4.74 10.69 1.11
CA VAL A 81 -4.08 9.56 0.47
C VAL A 81 -2.86 10.01 -0.33
N GLN A 82 -2.95 11.17 -0.99
CA GLN A 82 -1.85 11.77 -1.74
C GLN A 82 -0.72 12.28 -0.82
N ALA A 83 -1.04 12.68 0.40
CA ALA A 83 -0.05 13.10 1.39
C ALA A 83 0.67 11.91 2.04
N GLU A 84 -0.06 10.81 2.29
CA GLU A 84 0.48 9.61 2.95
C GLU A 84 1.26 8.70 2.00
N THR A 85 1.05 8.82 0.68
CA THR A 85 1.65 7.92 -0.32
C THR A 85 2.29 8.68 -1.46
N THR A 86 3.37 8.13 -2.00
CA THR A 86 3.98 8.66 -3.22
C THR A 86 3.24 8.12 -4.43
N LEU A 87 2.58 9.01 -5.19
CA LEU A 87 1.91 8.66 -6.44
C LEU A 87 2.94 8.53 -7.57
N VAL A 88 2.90 7.41 -8.29
CA VAL A 88 3.72 7.19 -9.49
C VAL A 88 2.79 7.00 -10.68
N ASN A 89 2.94 7.84 -11.71
CA ASN A 89 2.13 7.77 -12.92
C ASN A 89 2.78 6.82 -13.93
N PHE A 90 2.04 5.78 -14.32
CA PHE A 90 2.43 4.80 -15.34
C PHE A 90 1.63 4.95 -16.64
N MET A 91 0.98 6.10 -16.86
CA MET A 91 0.30 6.39 -18.12
C MET A 91 1.33 6.45 -19.25
N VAL A 92 1.09 5.64 -20.29
CA VAL A 92 1.87 5.68 -21.53
C VAL A 92 1.40 6.90 -22.33
N THR A 93 2.35 7.75 -22.73
CA THR A 93 2.12 8.84 -23.68
C THR A 93 2.28 8.33 -25.11
N GLU A 94 1.67 8.99 -26.10
CA GLU A 94 1.79 8.61 -27.51
C GLU A 94 3.26 8.55 -27.94
N ASP A 95 4.05 9.59 -27.65
CA ASP A 95 5.49 9.62 -27.90
C ASP A 95 6.23 8.43 -27.24
N GLY A 96 5.89 8.10 -25.99
CA GLY A 96 6.51 7.00 -25.26
C GLY A 96 6.13 5.61 -25.79
N LEU A 97 4.97 5.50 -26.44
CA LEU A 97 4.55 4.28 -27.14
C LEU A 97 5.25 4.15 -28.49
N GLU A 98 5.39 5.26 -29.23
CA GLU A 98 6.13 5.28 -30.50
C GLU A 98 7.60 4.86 -30.31
N ASP A 99 8.28 5.38 -29.28
CA ASP A 99 9.65 4.99 -28.93
C ASP A 99 9.80 3.51 -28.49
N GLN A 100 8.74 2.88 -27.97
CA GLN A 100 8.76 1.46 -27.59
C GLN A 100 8.48 0.50 -28.75
N LEU A 101 7.88 1.00 -29.83
CA LEU A 101 7.54 0.22 -31.03
C LEU A 101 8.61 0.30 -32.12
N LEU A 102 9.47 1.33 -32.09
CA LEU A 102 10.62 1.54 -32.98
C LEU A 102 11.87 0.76 -32.52
#